data_AF-A0A811V3I6-F1
#
_entry.id   AF-A0A811V3I6-F1
#
_cell.length_a   1.000
_cell.length_b   1.000
_cell.length_c   1.000
_cell.angle_alpha   90.00
_cell.angle_beta   90.00
_cell.angle_gamma   90.00
#
_symmetry.space_group_name_H-M   'P 1'
#
loop_
_entity.id
_entity.type
_entity.pdbx_description
1 polymer ?
#
loop_
_entity_poly.entity_id
_entity_poly.type
_entity_poly.pdbx_seq_one_letter_code
_entity_poly.pdbx_strand_id
1 'polypeptide(L)'
;MLLVKKSTTYFVIFLVLLACCTQESEATRRVLRGRRTLTRRYFTGLAIPGWLLAVLIGIGELILAGALYLILNRLILAKTVQETNTYTPAKQQEV
;
A
#
# COMPACT_ATOMS: atom_id res chain seq x y z
N MET A 1 -21.70 10.63 15.77
CA MET A 1 -20.64 9.71 15.25
C MET A 1 -21.18 8.39 14.65
N LEU A 2 -22.14 7.70 15.28
CA LEU A 2 -22.66 6.42 14.76
C LEU A 2 -23.36 6.53 13.39
N LEU A 3 -24.10 7.62 13.14
CA LEU A 3 -24.79 7.83 11.86
C LEU A 3 -23.81 8.06 10.70
N VAL A 4 -22.75 8.84 10.94
CA VAL A 4 -21.66 9.07 9.99
C VAL A 4 -20.93 7.76 9.70
N LYS A 5 -20.61 6.96 10.74
CA LYS A 5 -20.00 5.63 10.57
C LYS A 5 -20.84 4.73 9.65
N LYS A 6 -22.15 4.63 9.88
CA LYS A 6 -23.06 3.83 9.04
C LYS A 6 -23.09 4.36 7.59
N SER A 7 -23.21 5.67 7.42
CA SER A 7 -23.19 6.32 6.10
C SER A 7 -21.90 6.06 5.33
N THR A 8 -20.74 6.13 6.01
CA THR A 8 -19.44 5.81 5.40
C THR A 8 -19.36 4.34 5.00
N THR A 9 -19.89 3.42 5.81
CA THR A 9 -19.92 2.00 5.46
C THR A 9 -20.76 1.73 4.21
N TYR A 10 -21.96 2.31 4.10
CA TYR A 10 -22.80 2.17 2.91
C TYR A 10 -22.16 2.79 1.66
N PHE A 11 -21.46 3.92 1.81
CA PHE A 11 -20.73 4.56 0.71
C PHE A 11 -19.57 3.69 0.21
N VAL A 12 -18.81 3.07 1.12
CA VAL A 12 -17.74 2.13 0.76
C VAL A 12 -18.31 0.90 0.05
N ILE A 13 -19.42 0.34 0.52
CA ILE A 13 -20.10 -0.79 -0.14
C ILE A 13 -20.55 -0.39 -1.56
N PHE A 14 -21.12 0.80 -1.73
CA PHE A 14 -21.53 1.32 -3.03
C PHE A 14 -20.34 1.50 -3.99
N LEU A 15 -19.22 2.04 -3.52
CA LEU A 15 -18.00 2.17 -4.31
C LEU A 15 -17.43 0.81 -4.72
N VAL A 16 -17.46 -0.20 -3.83
CA VAL A 16 -17.05 -1.57 -4.15
C VAL A 16 -17.95 -2.17 -5.25
N LEU A 17 -19.26 -1.96 -5.17
CA LEU A 17 -20.20 -2.41 -6.20
C LEU A 17 -19.93 -1.73 -7.55
N LEU A 18 -19.71 -0.41 -7.57
CA LEU A 18 -19.32 0.30 -8.79
C LEU A 18 -18.00 -0.20 -9.36
N ALA A 19 -16.99 -0.45 -8.50
CA ALA A 19 -15.71 -1.00 -8.93
C ALA A 19 -15.88 -2.37 -9.62
N CYS A 20 -16.71 -3.25 -9.08
CA CYS A 20 -17.05 -4.53 -9.73
C CYS A 20 -17.74 -4.32 -11.09
N CYS A 21 -18.66 -3.37 -11.21
CA CYS A 21 -19.35 -3.08 -12.46
C CYS A 21 -18.45 -2.46 -13.54
N THR A 22 -17.36 -1.78 -13.17
CA THR A 22 -16.45 -1.11 -14.13
C THR A 22 -15.42 -2.04 -14.81
N GLN A 23 -15.28 -3.29 -14.34
CA GLN A 23 -14.29 -4.25 -14.86
C GLN A 23 -14.50 -4.63 -16.33
N GLU A 24 -15.76 -4.66 -16.80
CA GLU A 24 -16.12 -5.07 -18.16
C GLU A 24 -15.88 -3.98 -19.22
N SER A 25 -15.66 -2.72 -18.80
CA SER A 25 -15.48 -1.59 -19.72
C SER A 25 -14.17 -1.68 -20.54
N GLU A 26 -13.13 -2.31 -19.99
CA GLU A 26 -11.86 -2.55 -20.70
C GLU A 26 -11.98 -3.62 -21.79
N ALA A 27 -12.83 -4.63 -21.59
CA ALA A 27 -13.08 -5.70 -22.55
C ALA A 27 -13.87 -5.17 -23.77
N THR A 28 -14.88 -4.32 -23.54
CA THR A 28 -15.69 -3.71 -24.62
C THR A 28 -14.87 -2.75 -25.48
N ARG A 29 -13.95 -1.97 -24.87
CA ARG A 29 -13.08 -1.03 -25.60
C ARG A 29 -12.11 -1.74 -26.57
N ARG A 30 -11.76 -3.00 -26.30
CA ARG A 30 -10.92 -3.84 -27.18
C ARG A 30 -11.72 -4.50 -28.31
N VAL A 31 -12.99 -4.84 -28.05
CA VAL A 31 -13.91 -5.42 -29.07
C VAL A 31 -14.30 -4.38 -30.13
N LEU A 32 -14.57 -3.13 -29.72
CA LEU A 32 -15.00 -2.06 -30.63
C LEU A 32 -13.88 -1.49 -31.51
N ARG A 33 -12.61 -1.83 -31.28
CA ARG A 33 -11.45 -1.44 -32.12
C ARG A 33 -11.23 -2.34 -33.35
N GLY A 34 -12.19 -3.20 -33.70
CA GLY A 34 -12.23 -3.86 -35.00
C GLY A 34 -11.25 -5.01 -35.21
N ARG A 35 -10.75 -5.63 -34.13
CA ARG A 35 -9.94 -6.85 -34.27
C ARG A 35 -10.87 -8.04 -34.51
N ARG A 36 -11.10 -8.34 -35.79
CA ARG A 36 -11.84 -9.52 -36.25
C ARG A 36 -11.37 -10.76 -35.47
N THR A 37 -12.35 -11.46 -34.90
CA THR A 37 -12.23 -12.77 -34.24
C THR A 37 -11.13 -12.85 -33.19
N LEU A 38 -11.42 -12.30 -32.01
CA LEU A 38 -10.79 -12.76 -30.77
C LEU A 38 -11.23 -14.22 -30.58
N THR A 39 -10.40 -15.16 -31.01
CA THR A 39 -10.67 -16.59 -30.84
C THR A 39 -10.88 -16.85 -29.35
N ARG A 40 -12.01 -17.50 -29.07
CA ARG A 40 -12.72 -17.68 -27.78
C ARG A 40 -11.94 -18.49 -26.72
N ARG A 41 -10.61 -18.36 -26.65
CA ARG A 41 -9.74 -19.13 -25.74
C ARG A 41 -8.67 -18.32 -25.01
N TYR A 42 -8.44 -17.06 -25.35
CA TYR A 42 -7.34 -16.27 -24.74
C TYR A 42 -7.75 -15.35 -23.59
N PHE A 43 -9.02 -15.29 -23.22
CA PHE A 43 -9.48 -14.51 -22.07
C PHE A 43 -9.85 -15.43 -20.92
N THR A 44 -8.86 -16.15 -20.37
CA THR A 44 -8.92 -16.44 -18.94
C THR A 44 -8.65 -15.10 -18.28
N GLY A 45 -9.71 -14.32 -18.04
CA GLY A 45 -9.60 -13.09 -17.26
C GLY A 45 -8.83 -13.41 -15.97
N LEU A 46 -8.00 -12.49 -15.49
CA LEU A 46 -7.41 -12.65 -14.18
C LEU A 46 -8.54 -12.98 -13.20
N ALA A 47 -8.34 -13.98 -12.34
CA ALA A 47 -9.33 -14.38 -11.33
C ALA A 47 -9.69 -13.22 -10.37
N ILE A 48 -8.90 -12.15 -10.42
CA ILE A 48 -8.92 -10.99 -9.55
C ILE A 48 -9.07 -9.73 -10.42
N PRO A 49 -9.91 -8.75 -10.01
CA PRO A 49 -9.97 -7.44 -10.65
C PRO A 49 -8.60 -6.78 -10.80
N GLY A 50 -8.37 -6.08 -11.92
CA GLY A 50 -7.12 -5.33 -12.14
C GLY A 50 -6.84 -4.29 -11.05
N TRP A 51 -7.88 -3.62 -10.53
CA TRP A 51 -7.73 -2.67 -9.43
C TRP A 51 -7.32 -3.35 -8.12
N LEU A 52 -7.79 -4.58 -7.86
CA LEU A 52 -7.45 -5.32 -6.65
C LEU A 52 -5.99 -5.77 -6.70
N LEU A 53 -5.46 -6.11 -7.87
CA LEU A 53 -4.03 -6.36 -8.06
C LEU A 53 -3.19 -5.14 -7.69
N ALA A 54 -3.57 -3.94 -8.15
CA ALA A 54 -2.86 -2.70 -7.83
C ALA A 54 -2.90 -2.38 -6.32
N VAL A 55 -4.03 -2.61 -5.65
CA VAL A 55 -4.17 -2.45 -4.20
C VAL A 55 -3.28 -3.43 -3.44
N LEU A 56 -3.26 -4.70 -3.83
CA LEU A 56 -2.41 -5.72 -3.20
C LEU A 56 -0.93 -5.40 -3.33
N ILE A 57 -0.51 -4.93 -4.51
CA ILE A 57 0.86 -4.46 -4.75
C ILE A 57 1.18 -3.27 -3.82
N GLY A 58 0.30 -2.27 -3.75
CA GLY A 58 0.49 -1.11 -2.87
C GLY A 58 0.61 -1.48 -1.39
N ILE A 59 -0.20 -2.42 -0.91
CA ILE A 59 -0.09 -2.94 0.47
C ILE A 59 1.25 -3.64 0.67
N GLY A 60 1.69 -4.45 -0.30
CA GLY A 60 2.99 -5.12 -0.28
C GLY A 60 4.16 -4.15 -0.16
N GLU A 61 4.14 -3.07 -0.95
CA GLU A 61 5.16 -2.00 -0.90
C GLU A 61 5.18 -1.30 0.48
N LEU A 62 4.02 -1.03 1.07
CA LEU A 62 3.95 -0.42 2.41
C LEU A 62 4.53 -1.33 3.49
N ILE A 63 4.23 -2.63 3.43
CA ILE A 63 4.79 -3.62 4.36
C ILE A 63 6.31 -3.70 4.20
N LEU A 64 6.78 -3.76 2.95
CA LEU A 64 8.21 -3.82 2.64
C LEU A 64 8.96 -2.59 3.16
N ALA A 65 8.42 -1.39 2.92
CA ALA A 65 8.99 -0.14 3.40
C ALA A 65 9.03 -0.09 4.94
N GLY A 66 7.96 -0.52 5.61
CA GLY A 66 7.90 -0.60 7.07
C GLY A 66 8.93 -1.57 7.65
N ALA A 67 9.07 -2.76 7.05
CA ALA A 67 10.08 -3.73 7.46
C ALA A 67 11.51 -3.19 7.29
N LEU A 68 11.78 -2.54 6.15
CA LEU A 68 13.08 -1.92 5.88
C LEU A 68 13.41 -0.82 6.90
N TYR A 69 12.43 0.01 7.26
CA TYR A 69 12.60 1.03 8.28
C TYR A 69 12.92 0.44 9.66
N LEU A 70 12.26 -0.65 10.06
CA LEU A 70 12.54 -1.31 11.34
C LEU A 70 13.97 -1.86 11.40
N ILE A 71 14.46 -2.44 10.29
CA ILE A 71 15.84 -2.92 10.18
C ILE A 71 16.81 -1.75 10.32
N LEU A 72 16.58 -0.65 9.59
CA LEU A 72 17.39 0.56 9.68
C LEU A 72 17.42 1.12 11.10
N ASN A 73 16.26 1.21 11.74
CA ASN A 73 16.13 1.73 13.09
C ASN A 73 16.91 0.87 14.11
N ARG A 74 16.85 -0.46 13.97
CA ARG A 74 17.57 -1.40 14.83
C ARG A 74 19.09 -1.31 14.66
N LEU A 75 19.58 -1.13 13.43
CA LEU A 75 21.02 -1.17 13.15
C LEU A 75 21.73 0.17 13.38
N ILE A 76 21.10 1.27 13.00
CA ILE A 76 21.75 2.58 12.93
C ILE A 76 21.24 3.50 14.04
N LEU A 77 19.93 3.76 14.07
CA LEU A 77 19.36 4.79 14.94
C LEU A 77 19.35 4.38 16.42
N ALA A 78 19.08 3.12 16.73
CA ALA A 78 19.07 2.64 18.11
C ALA A 78 20.48 2.63 18.75
N LYS A 79 21.55 2.63 17.93
CA LYS A 79 22.92 2.54 18.42
C LYS A 79 23.49 3.89 18.87
N THR A 80 22.96 5.01 18.35
CA THR A 80 23.45 6.36 18.64
C THR A 80 22.84 6.96 19.92
N VAL A 81 21.82 6.33 20.49
CA VAL A 81 21.24 6.68 21.82
C VAL A 81 21.98 5.93 22.94
N GLN A 82 23.29 5.78 22.81
CA GLN A 82 24.12 5.67 24.01
C GLN A 82 24.57 7.09 24.32
N GLU A 83 24.05 7.64 25.42
CA GLU A 83 24.47 8.91 25.99
C GLU A 83 25.97 8.88 26.23
N THR A 84 26.72 9.19 25.18
CA THR A 84 28.12 9.55 25.30
C THR A 84 28.05 10.94 25.88
N ASN A 85 28.00 11.00 27.21
CA ASN A 85 28.18 12.22 27.98
C ASN A 85 29.59 12.71 27.65
N THR A 86 29.74 13.44 26.55
CA THR A 86 31.01 13.99 26.04
C THR A 86 31.57 15.06 26.98
N TYR A 87 30.80 15.47 27.99
CA TYR A 87 31.28 16.35 29.03
C TYR A 87 32.01 15.56 30.11
N THR A 88 33.33 15.44 29.97
CA THR A 88 34.22 15.12 31.10
C THR A 88 34.63 16.43 31.78
N PRO A 89 34.09 16.76 32.97
CA PRO A 89 34.55 17.95 33.70
C PRO A 89 36.02 17.80 34.09
N ALA A 90 36.79 18.88 33.91
CA ALA A 90 38.19 18.93 34.31
C ALA A 90 38.30 18.77 35.84
N LYS A 91 39.22 17.92 36.31
CA LYS A 91 39.50 17.77 37.75
C LYS A 91 40.00 19.11 38.29
N GLN A 92 39.19 19.76 39.13
CA GLN A 92 39.60 20.96 39.85
C GLN A 92 40.58 20.52 40.94
N GLN A 93 41.82 20.98 40.87
CA GLN A 93 42.77 20.84 41.98
C GLN A 93 42.34 21.81 43.07
N GLU A 94 41.96 21.26 44.22
CA GLU A 94 41.72 22.04 45.44
C GLU A 94 43.06 22.67 45.89
N VAL A 95 43.02 23.98 46.16
CA VAL A 95 44.15 24.81 46.63
C VAL A 95 44.29 24.68 48.14
#